data_AF-A0A6I2Y874-F1
#
_entry.id   AF-A0A6I2Y874-F1
#
_cell.length_a   1.000
_cell.length_b   1.000
_cell.length_c   1.000
_cell.angle_alpha   90.00
_cell.angle_beta   90.00
_cell.angle_gamma   90.00
#
_symmetry.space_group_name_H-M   'P 1'
#
loop_
_entity.id
_entity.type
_entity.pdbx_description
1 polymer ?
#
loop_
_entity_poly.entity_id
_entity_poly.type
_entity_poly.pdbx_seq_one_letter_code
_entity_poly.pdbx_strand_id
1 'polypeptide(L)'
;MGEGNDAVPASWSDERFEINDLVARYVEAVALFDVALYRAVWAADAVWVVDGRGSFHGPSDITALFVRLRERQEFAVQRIVSGRVEFGAERSRATGRWVIHSLTRTAGSGAELVGVYDDEYVRESDGWRFRERAFTPLYRGPVALEGAVFAPPRAG
;
A
#
# COMPACT_ATOMS: atom_id res chain seq x y z
N MET A 1 38.12 -17.61 -12.65
CA MET A 1 36.64 -17.56 -12.65
C MET A 1 36.28 -16.49 -11.63
N GLY A 2 36.03 -15.26 -12.10
CA GLY A 2 35.79 -14.11 -11.23
C GLY A 2 34.32 -14.06 -10.85
N GLU A 3 34.05 -14.04 -9.55
CA GLU A 3 32.76 -13.67 -8.99
C GLU A 3 32.55 -12.19 -9.25
N GLY A 4 31.60 -11.86 -10.13
CA GLY A 4 31.08 -10.51 -10.26
C GLY A 4 30.27 -10.18 -9.02
N ASN A 5 30.89 -9.52 -8.06
CA ASN A 5 30.17 -8.79 -7.03
C ASN A 5 29.53 -7.57 -7.70
N ASP A 6 28.37 -7.77 -8.32
CA ASP A 6 27.50 -6.70 -8.80
C ASP A 6 26.89 -5.99 -7.58
N ALA A 7 27.72 -5.18 -6.92
CA ALA A 7 27.24 -4.26 -5.92
C ALA A 7 26.20 -3.35 -6.59
N VAL A 8 24.94 -3.51 -6.20
CA VAL A 8 23.85 -2.61 -6.57
C VAL A 8 24.34 -1.19 -6.29
N PRO A 9 24.46 -0.30 -7.31
CA PRO A 9 25.05 1.02 -7.10
C PRO A 9 24.26 1.75 -6.01
N ALA A 10 24.93 2.44 -5.09
CA ALA A 10 24.33 3.05 -3.90
C ALA A 10 23.02 3.83 -4.18
N SER A 11 22.91 4.47 -5.36
CA SER A 11 21.70 5.18 -5.80
C SER A 11 20.44 4.30 -5.98
N TRP A 12 20.58 3.00 -6.26
CA TRP A 12 19.44 2.09 -6.40
C TRP A 12 18.96 1.56 -5.04
N SER A 13 19.86 1.46 -4.06
CA SER A 13 19.50 1.05 -2.70
C SER A 13 18.64 2.12 -2.03
N ASP A 14 18.99 3.40 -2.21
CA ASP A 14 18.24 4.53 -1.63
C ASP A 14 16.86 4.71 -2.28
N GLU A 15 16.75 4.67 -3.60
CA GLU A 15 15.45 4.77 -4.28
C GLU A 15 14.53 3.59 -3.97
N ARG A 16 15.10 2.37 -3.90
CA ARG A 16 14.34 1.19 -3.46
C ARG A 16 13.88 1.36 -2.02
N PHE A 17 14.72 1.92 -1.14
CA PHE A 17 14.33 2.22 0.22
C PHE A 17 13.17 3.23 0.26
N GLU A 18 13.22 4.33 -0.49
CA GLU A 18 12.15 5.33 -0.56
C GLU A 18 10.80 4.72 -1.01
N ILE A 19 10.81 3.80 -1.99
CA ILE A 19 9.59 3.11 -2.45
C ILE A 19 9.10 2.10 -1.40
N ASN A 20 9.99 1.36 -0.74
CA ASN A 20 9.59 0.46 0.34
C ASN A 20 8.99 1.24 1.52
N ASP A 21 9.57 2.38 1.85
CA ASP A 21 9.06 3.31 2.87
C ASP A 21 7.69 3.89 2.48
N LEU A 22 7.49 4.25 1.20
CA LEU A 22 6.18 4.67 0.68
C LEU A 22 5.11 3.59 0.89
N VAL A 23 5.43 2.33 0.61
CA VAL A 23 4.52 1.20 0.82
C VAL A 23 4.30 0.92 2.31
N ALA A 24 5.34 1.07 3.14
CA ALA A 24 5.24 0.95 4.60
C ALA A 24 4.29 2.01 5.18
N ARG A 25 4.45 3.28 4.80
CA ARG A 25 3.57 4.39 5.20
C ARG A 25 2.12 4.15 4.78
N TYR A 26 1.88 3.56 3.61
CA TYR A 26 0.52 3.20 3.21
C TYR A 26 -0.11 2.16 4.15
N VAL A 27 0.59 1.06 4.46
CA VAL A 27 0.02 0.02 5.34
C VAL A 27 -0.10 0.50 6.80
N GLU A 28 0.82 1.36 7.24
CA GLU A 28 0.73 2.07 8.51
C GLU A 28 -0.53 2.94 8.58
N ALA A 29 -0.77 3.77 7.56
CA ALA A 29 -1.95 4.63 7.49
C ALA A 29 -3.25 3.82 7.56
N VAL A 30 -3.32 2.64 6.93
CA VAL A 30 -4.47 1.74 7.03
C VAL A 30 -4.64 1.19 8.45
N ALA A 31 -3.55 0.75 9.08
CA ALA A 31 -3.57 0.18 10.42
C ALA A 31 -3.97 1.19 11.48
N LEU A 32 -3.39 2.40 11.41
CA LEU A 32 -3.59 3.48 12.37
C LEU A 32 -4.81 4.35 12.07
N PHE A 33 -5.45 4.12 10.91
CA PHE A 33 -6.50 4.99 10.39
C PHE A 33 -6.04 6.46 10.27
N ASP A 34 -4.79 6.66 9.82
CA ASP A 34 -4.21 7.98 9.59
C ASP A 34 -4.62 8.50 8.20
N VAL A 35 -5.64 9.34 8.17
CA VAL A 35 -6.20 9.93 6.95
C VAL A 35 -5.21 10.87 6.27
N ALA A 36 -4.40 11.60 7.03
CA ALA A 36 -3.44 12.55 6.47
C ALA A 36 -2.28 11.82 5.80
N LEU A 37 -1.71 10.82 6.47
CA LEU A 37 -0.67 9.96 5.91
C LEU A 37 -1.19 9.19 4.69
N TYR A 38 -2.41 8.63 4.78
CA TYR A 38 -3.01 7.93 3.64
C TYR A 38 -3.17 8.84 2.42
N ARG A 39 -3.57 10.11 2.62
CA ARG A 39 -3.70 11.07 1.52
C ARG A 39 -2.35 11.44 0.92
N ALA A 40 -1.30 11.53 1.74
CA ALA A 40 0.02 12.03 1.34
C ALA A 40 0.82 11.07 0.45
N VAL A 41 0.50 9.76 0.44
CA VAL A 41 1.24 8.78 -0.36
C VAL A 41 0.86 8.76 -1.85
N TRP A 42 -0.23 9.44 -2.22
CA TRP A 42 -0.76 9.46 -3.59
C TRP A 42 -0.25 10.65 -4.39
N ALA A 43 0.09 10.43 -5.66
CA ALA A 43 0.38 11.49 -6.61
C ALA A 43 -0.89 12.32 -6.91
N ALA A 44 -0.71 13.55 -7.40
CA ALA A 44 -1.83 14.45 -7.69
C ALA A 44 -2.87 13.85 -8.66
N ASP A 45 -2.41 13.07 -9.64
CA ASP A 45 -3.22 12.38 -10.65
C ASP A 45 -3.23 10.86 -10.45
N ALA A 46 -3.13 10.41 -9.20
CA ALA A 46 -3.12 9.00 -8.85
C ALA A 46 -4.42 8.28 -9.23
N VAL A 47 -4.32 6.98 -9.48
CA VAL A 47 -5.47 6.09 -9.68
C VAL A 47 -5.39 4.92 -8.71
N TRP A 48 -6.47 4.66 -8.00
CA TRP A 48 -6.62 3.45 -7.19
C TRP A 48 -7.65 2.53 -7.83
N VAL A 49 -7.22 1.37 -8.32
CA VAL A 49 -8.09 0.37 -8.93
C VAL A 49 -8.42 -0.68 -7.88
N VAL A 50 -9.70 -0.71 -7.50
CA VAL A 50 -10.22 -1.60 -6.46
C VAL A 50 -11.09 -2.66 -7.11
N ASP A 51 -10.64 -3.92 -7.00
CA ASP A 51 -11.40 -5.07 -7.47
C ASP A 51 -12.86 -5.04 -6.99
N GLY A 52 -13.78 -5.21 -7.94
CA GLY A 52 -15.23 -5.16 -7.74
C GLY A 52 -15.82 -3.80 -7.35
N ARG A 53 -15.03 -2.71 -7.30
CA ARG A 53 -15.52 -1.36 -6.95
C ARG A 53 -15.19 -0.27 -7.98
N GLY A 54 -14.28 -0.53 -8.90
CA GLY A 54 -13.89 0.42 -9.96
C GLY A 54 -12.63 1.21 -9.62
N SER A 55 -12.46 2.34 -10.30
CA SER A 55 -11.27 3.19 -10.20
C SER A 55 -11.60 4.53 -9.54
N PHE A 56 -10.70 4.99 -8.68
CA PHE A 56 -10.82 6.25 -7.92
C PHE A 56 -9.65 7.16 -8.25
N HIS A 57 -9.93 8.44 -8.53
CA HIS A 57 -8.98 9.34 -9.17
C HIS A 57 -8.59 10.51 -8.26
N GLY A 58 -7.28 10.67 -8.08
CA GLY A 58 -6.69 11.73 -7.28
C GLY A 58 -6.82 11.50 -5.76
N PRO A 59 -5.98 12.17 -4.96
CA PRO A 59 -5.91 11.92 -3.52
C PRO A 59 -7.23 12.13 -2.78
N SER A 60 -8.08 13.07 -3.24
CA SER A 60 -9.35 13.38 -2.59
C SER A 60 -10.36 12.22 -2.69
N ASP A 61 -10.59 11.68 -3.89
CA ASP A 61 -11.57 10.61 -4.10
C ASP A 61 -11.11 9.29 -3.46
N ILE A 62 -9.81 9.01 -3.60
CA ILE A 62 -9.16 7.83 -3.01
C ILE A 62 -9.28 7.88 -1.48
N THR A 63 -8.93 9.03 -0.87
CA THR A 63 -9.03 9.20 0.60
C THR A 63 -10.48 9.14 1.08
N ALA A 64 -11.43 9.72 0.33
CA ALA A 64 -12.84 9.64 0.67
C ALA A 64 -13.35 8.20 0.68
N LEU A 65 -12.92 7.35 -0.26
CA LEU A 65 -13.24 5.92 -0.22
C LEU A 65 -12.58 5.23 0.98
N PHE A 66 -11.30 5.50 1.24
CA PHE A 66 -10.59 4.94 2.39
C PHE A 66 -11.32 5.21 3.71
N VAL A 67 -11.68 6.47 3.97
CA VAL A 67 -12.43 6.86 5.18
C VAL A 67 -13.74 6.07 5.28
N ARG A 68 -14.57 6.08 4.22
CA ARG A 68 -15.84 5.34 4.20
C ARG A 68 -15.69 3.84 4.48
N LEU A 69 -14.63 3.21 3.98
CA LEU A 69 -14.36 1.79 4.22
C LEU A 69 -13.87 1.57 5.65
N ARG A 70 -12.92 2.38 6.11
CA ARG A 70 -12.19 2.17 7.35
C ARG A 70 -12.98 2.55 8.60
N GLU A 71 -13.88 3.53 8.53
CA GLU A 71 -14.81 3.89 9.62
C GLU A 71 -15.73 2.74 10.03
N ARG A 72 -16.06 1.85 9.08
CA ARG A 72 -16.91 0.69 9.34
C ARG A 72 -16.13 -0.48 9.96
N GLN A 73 -14.80 -0.44 9.90
CA GLN A 73 -13.94 -1.52 10.37
C GLN A 73 -13.50 -1.23 11.80
N GLU A 74 -13.73 -2.19 12.70
CA GLU A 74 -13.17 -2.15 14.05
C GLU A 74 -11.64 -2.31 13.99
N PHE A 75 -11.18 -3.13 13.05
CA PHE A 75 -9.80 -3.52 12.86
C PHE A 75 -9.52 -3.70 11.37
N ALA A 76 -8.39 -3.18 10.90
CA ALA A 76 -7.86 -3.49 9.58
C ALA A 76 -6.34 -3.40 9.65
N VAL A 77 -5.65 -4.48 9.29
CA VAL A 77 -4.20 -4.50 9.16
C VAL A 77 -3.87 -5.07 7.78
N GLN A 78 -2.88 -4.45 7.14
CA GLN A 78 -2.31 -4.89 5.89
C GLN A 78 -0.83 -5.21 6.10
N ARG A 79 -0.38 -6.34 5.58
CA ARG A 79 1.01 -6.80 5.64
C ARG A 79 1.49 -7.09 4.23
N ILE A 80 2.59 -6.47 3.88
CA ILE A 80 3.32 -6.79 2.66
C ILE A 80 4.18 -8.01 2.96
N VAL A 81 3.92 -9.11 2.25
CA VAL A 81 4.61 -10.40 2.42
C VAL A 81 5.91 -10.43 1.64
N SER A 82 5.88 -9.91 0.41
CA SER A 82 7.04 -9.81 -0.47
C SER A 82 6.83 -8.70 -1.48
N GLY A 83 7.93 -8.14 -2.00
CA GLY A 83 7.90 -7.03 -2.93
C GLY A 83 9.06 -7.03 -3.89
N ARG A 84 8.83 -6.52 -5.09
CA ARG A 84 9.90 -6.15 -6.03
C ARG A 84 9.58 -4.82 -6.70
N VAL A 85 10.65 -4.10 -7.03
CA VAL A 85 10.60 -2.79 -7.70
C VAL A 85 11.48 -2.82 -8.94
N GLU A 86 10.97 -2.27 -10.03
CA GLU A 86 11.66 -2.11 -11.30
C GLU A 86 11.62 -0.62 -11.67
N PHE A 87 12.77 -0.01 -11.96
CA PHE A 87 12.84 1.41 -12.32
C PHE A 87 12.86 1.57 -13.83
N GLY A 88 12.15 2.58 -14.32
CA GLY A 88 12.25 3.01 -15.71
C GLY A 88 13.59 3.69 -16.01
N ALA A 89 13.90 3.85 -17.29
CA ALA A 89 15.15 4.46 -17.75
C ALA A 89 15.40 5.86 -17.19
N GLU A 90 14.35 6.67 -17.05
CA GLU A 90 14.44 8.05 -16.55
C GLU A 90 14.51 8.16 -15.01
N ARG A 91 14.37 7.03 -14.28
CA ARG A 91 14.36 6.97 -12.79
C ARG A 91 13.40 7.94 -12.09
N SER A 92 12.49 8.56 -12.83
CA SER A 92 11.33 9.34 -12.38
C SER A 92 10.04 8.51 -12.37
N ARG A 93 10.13 7.26 -12.83
CA ARG A 93 9.10 6.25 -12.92
C ARG A 93 9.63 4.91 -12.41
N ALA A 94 8.78 4.17 -11.72
CA ALA A 94 9.06 2.80 -11.32
C ALA A 94 7.75 2.01 -11.26
N THR A 95 7.86 0.68 -11.29
CA THR A 95 6.74 -0.22 -11.07
C THR A 95 7.03 -1.13 -9.89
N GLY A 96 6.00 -1.47 -9.13
CA GLY A 96 6.07 -2.35 -7.97
C GLY A 96 5.13 -3.53 -8.11
N ARG A 97 5.55 -4.70 -7.63
CA ARG A 97 4.66 -5.83 -7.45
C ARG A 97 4.80 -6.36 -6.04
N TRP A 98 3.68 -6.42 -5.32
CA TRP A 98 3.64 -6.75 -3.89
C TRP A 98 2.61 -7.82 -3.61
N VAL A 99 2.99 -8.82 -2.81
CA VAL A 99 2.03 -9.77 -2.24
C VAL A 99 1.53 -9.18 -0.93
N ILE A 100 0.22 -9.04 -0.80
CA ILE A 100 -0.44 -8.46 0.36
C ILE A 100 -1.27 -9.52 1.09
N HIS A 101 -1.21 -9.50 2.41
CA HIS A 101 -2.15 -10.19 3.29
C HIS A 101 -2.82 -9.15 4.20
N SER A 102 -4.15 -9.08 4.16
CA SER A 102 -4.96 -8.22 5.02
C SER A 102 -5.87 -9.02 5.92
N LEU A 103 -5.96 -8.59 7.17
CA LEU A 103 -6.97 -9.03 8.13
C LEU A 103 -7.86 -7.84 8.49
N THR A 104 -9.16 -8.04 8.50
CA THR A 104 -10.13 -7.00 8.87
C THR A 104 -11.20 -7.57 9.78
N ARG A 105 -11.78 -6.73 10.64
CA ARG A 105 -12.96 -7.06 11.43
C ARG A 105 -14.01 -5.97 11.33
N THR A 106 -15.23 -6.35 10.99
CA THR A 106 -16.38 -5.44 10.82
C THR A 106 -17.57 -6.03 11.54
N ALA A 107 -18.12 -5.31 12.53
CA ALA A 107 -19.27 -5.77 13.33
C ALA A 107 -19.06 -7.20 13.87
N GLY A 108 -17.91 -7.44 14.50
CA GLY A 108 -17.49 -8.75 15.03
C GLY A 108 -17.11 -9.81 13.98
N SER A 109 -17.36 -9.59 12.69
CA SER A 109 -17.04 -10.56 11.63
C SER A 109 -15.63 -10.35 11.09
N GLY A 110 -14.78 -11.38 11.21
CA GLY A 110 -13.42 -11.38 10.68
C GLY A 110 -13.35 -11.80 9.22
N ALA A 111 -12.50 -11.13 8.44
CA ALA A 111 -12.20 -11.47 7.06
C ALA A 111 -10.70 -11.39 6.76
N GLU A 112 -10.24 -12.33 5.95
CA GLU A 112 -8.88 -12.40 5.40
C GLU A 112 -8.92 -12.15 3.89
N LEU A 113 -7.89 -11.48 3.41
CA LEU A 113 -7.68 -11.21 1.99
C LEU A 113 -6.19 -11.38 1.67
N VAL A 114 -5.90 -12.22 0.69
CA VAL A 114 -4.57 -12.32 0.08
C VAL A 114 -4.69 -11.86 -1.36
N GLY A 115 -3.73 -11.07 -1.83
CA GLY A 115 -3.73 -10.58 -3.19
C GLY A 115 -2.39 -10.05 -3.64
N VAL A 116 -2.43 -9.43 -4.81
CA VAL A 116 -1.29 -8.76 -5.42
C VAL A 116 -1.64 -7.30 -5.65
N TYR A 117 -0.73 -6.41 -5.29
CA TYR A 117 -0.72 -5.04 -5.80
C TYR A 117 0.24 -4.95 -7.00
N ASP A 118 -0.27 -4.39 -8.09
CA ASP A 118 0.52 -3.88 -9.20
C ASP A 118 0.51 -2.36 -9.12
N ASP A 119 1.67 -1.80 -8.79
CA ASP A 119 1.82 -0.37 -8.53
C ASP A 119 2.62 0.31 -9.65
N GLU A 120 2.23 1.53 -9.97
CA GLU A 120 3.05 2.48 -10.71
C GLU A 120 3.44 3.64 -9.78
N TYR A 121 4.68 4.08 -9.90
CA TYR A 121 5.24 5.15 -9.09
C TYR A 121 5.72 6.32 -9.94
N VAL A 122 5.58 7.51 -9.38
CA VAL A 122 6.18 8.74 -9.91
C VAL A 122 7.02 9.40 -8.82
N ARG A 123 8.19 9.91 -9.22
CA ARG A 123 9.01 10.76 -8.35
C ARG A 123 8.56 12.20 -8.48
N GLU A 124 8.06 12.78 -7.40
CA GLU A 124 7.74 14.20 -7.26
C GLU A 124 8.90 14.93 -6.56
N SER A 125 8.81 16.25 -6.40
CA SER A 125 9.89 17.07 -5.82
C SER A 125 10.26 16.68 -4.38
N ASP A 126 9.31 16.09 -3.65
CA ASP A 126 9.42 15.69 -2.24
C ASP A 126 9.39 14.15 -2.05
N GLY A 127 9.66 13.40 -3.12
CA GLY A 127 9.87 11.94 -3.09
C GLY A 127 8.89 11.13 -3.95
N TRP A 128 8.93 9.81 -3.79
CA TRP A 128 8.07 8.90 -4.54
C TRP A 128 6.61 8.92 -4.05
N ARG A 129 5.68 8.75 -4.99
CA ARG A 129 4.24 8.64 -4.75
C ARG A 129 3.63 7.53 -5.60
N PHE A 130 2.50 6.99 -5.14
CA PHE A 130 1.67 6.10 -5.95
C PHE A 130 1.03 6.89 -7.08
N ARG A 131 1.39 6.55 -8.32
CA ARG A 131 0.69 7.00 -9.53
C ARG A 131 -0.49 6.07 -9.82
N GLU A 132 -0.29 4.77 -9.68
CA GLU A 132 -1.35 3.79 -9.74
C GLU A 132 -1.13 2.73 -8.67
N ARG A 133 -2.23 2.22 -8.12
CA ARG A 133 -2.24 0.98 -7.37
C ARG A 133 -3.43 0.15 -7.81
N ALA A 134 -3.17 -1.00 -8.41
CA ALA A 134 -4.18 -1.95 -8.82
C ALA A 134 -4.14 -3.20 -7.94
N PHE A 135 -5.29 -3.57 -7.38
CA PHE A 135 -5.40 -4.75 -6.53
C PHE A 135 -6.03 -5.93 -7.29
N THR A 136 -5.37 -7.07 -7.27
CA THR A 136 -5.89 -8.36 -7.76
C THR A 136 -6.05 -9.35 -6.60
N PRO A 137 -7.25 -9.87 -6.31
CA PRO A 137 -7.44 -10.88 -5.27
C PRO A 137 -6.85 -12.23 -5.68
N LEU A 138 -6.21 -12.91 -4.73
CA LEU A 138 -5.84 -14.33 -4.82
C LEU A 138 -6.70 -15.19 -3.90
N TYR A 139 -7.10 -14.64 -2.74
CA TYR A 139 -7.99 -15.27 -1.78
C TYR A 139 -8.80 -14.21 -1.02
N ARG A 140 -10.04 -14.55 -0.72
CA ARG A 140 -10.87 -13.81 0.23
C ARG A 140 -11.78 -14.79 0.96
N GLY A 141 -11.81 -14.71 2.28
CA GLY A 141 -12.66 -15.60 3.07
C GLY A 141 -12.86 -15.12 4.50
N PRO A 142 -13.76 -15.78 5.25
CA PRO A 142 -13.88 -15.56 6.68
C PRO A 142 -12.63 -16.04 7.41
N VAL A 143 -12.31 -15.39 8.53
CA VAL A 143 -11.25 -15.83 9.45
C VAL A 143 -11.68 -15.57 10.89
N ALA A 144 -11.38 -16.49 11.80
CA ALA A 144 -11.71 -16.34 13.21
C ALA A 144 -10.82 -15.26 13.85
N LEU A 145 -11.43 -14.18 14.33
CA LEU A 145 -10.79 -13.08 15.07
C LEU A 145 -11.51 -12.83 16.40
N GLU A 146 -11.58 -13.89 17.21
CA GLU A 146 -12.33 -13.97 18.47
C GLU A 146 -11.71 -13.18 19.63
N GLY A 147 -10.48 -12.69 19.45
CA GLY A 147 -9.79 -11.88 20.45
C GLY A 147 -10.35 -10.47 20.62
N ALA A 148 -9.74 -9.71 21.52
CA ALA A 148 -10.03 -8.29 21.68
C ALA A 148 -9.46 -7.46 20.51
N VAL A 149 -10.16 -6.39 20.13
CA VAL A 149 -9.63 -5.34 19.25
C VAL A 149 -9.36 -4.12 20.09
N PHE A 150 -8.20 -3.51 19.83
CA PHE A 150 -7.77 -2.29 20.48
C PHE A 150 -7.80 -1.16 19.45
N ALA A 151 -8.21 0.02 19.89
CA ALA A 151 -8.14 1.20 19.04
C ALA A 151 -6.68 1.47 18.65
N PRO A 152 -6.41 1.92 17.41
CA PRO A 152 -5.08 2.36 17.06
C PRO A 152 -4.65 3.52 17.98
N PRO A 153 -3.34 3.65 18.28
CA PRO A 153 -2.83 4.81 18.98
C PRO A 153 -3.20 6.08 18.20
N ARG A 154 -3.38 7.19 18.90
CA ARG A 154 -3.60 8.49 18.25
C ARG A 154 -2.36 8.84 17.43
N ALA A 155 -2.57 9.34 16.21
CA ALA A 155 -1.50 10.00 15.47
C ALA A 155 -0.92 11.14 16.32
N GLY A 156 0.41 11.24 16.34
CA GLY A 156 1.15 12.28 17.05
C GLY A 156 1.09 13.64 16.37
#